data_AF-A0A7S1WPU6-F1
#
_entry.id   AF-A0A7S1WPU6-F1
#
_cell.length_a   1.000
_cell.length_b   1.000
_cell.length_c   1.000
_cell.angle_alpha   90.00
_cell.angle_beta   90.00
_cell.angle_gamma   90.00
#
_symmetry.space_group_name_H-M   'P 1'
#
loop_
_entity.id
_entity.type
_entity.pdbx_description
1 polymer ?
#
loop_
_entity_poly.entity_id
_entity_poly.type
_entity_poly.pdbx_seq_one_letter_code
_entity_poly.pdbx_strand_id
1 'polypeptide(L)'
;RSSDGLPVFDLVLIGVGDDGHFGSLYPGREEIADESGRWVLSVEKKSPPSITLSPAAMLASKKIIVASAGVSEKYPMGKSAAMKTAVEGPEGPSDFPAVVLRGKATYLFDAPAASELSAGYRR
;
A
#
# COMPACT_ATOMS: atom_id res chain seq x y z
N ARG A 1 12.49 18.50 -1.31
CA ARG A 1 11.08 18.54 -1.74
C ARG A 1 11.04 18.25 -3.24
N SER A 2 9.94 17.72 -3.78
CA SER A 2 9.77 17.53 -5.23
C SER A 2 9.61 18.88 -5.94
N SER A 3 9.56 18.89 -7.27
CA SER A 3 9.21 20.07 -8.07
C SER A 3 7.89 20.70 -7.63
N ASP A 4 6.94 19.88 -7.20
CA ASP A 4 5.58 20.30 -6.79
C ASP A 4 5.50 20.61 -5.28
N GLY A 5 6.65 20.72 -4.62
CA GLY A 5 6.75 21.09 -3.21
C GLY A 5 6.45 19.96 -2.21
N LEU A 6 6.20 18.73 -2.66
CA LEU A 6 5.92 17.58 -1.77
C LEU A 6 7.16 17.20 -0.95
N PRO A 7 6.98 16.63 0.27
CA PRO A 7 8.08 16.02 0.99
C PRO A 7 8.63 14.84 0.18
N VAL A 8 9.95 14.67 0.23
CA VAL A 8 10.64 13.55 -0.42
C VAL A 8 11.35 12.80 0.69
N PHE A 9 10.68 11.78 1.23
CA PHE A 9 11.25 10.93 2.26
C PHE A 9 12.35 10.04 1.64
N ASP A 10 13.38 9.73 2.41
CA ASP A 10 14.37 8.74 1.97
C ASP A 10 13.77 7.33 1.88
N LEU A 11 12.83 7.02 2.77
CA LEU A 11 12.15 5.74 2.87
C LEU A 11 10.74 5.91 3.42
N VAL A 12 9.76 5.23 2.83
CA VAL A 12 8.47 4.95 3.46
C VAL A 12 8.27 3.44 3.56
N LEU A 13 7.92 2.97 4.76
CA LEU A 13 7.58 1.58 5.03
C LEU A 13 6.05 1.45 5.13
N ILE A 14 5.49 0.53 4.34
CA ILE A 14 4.06 0.39 4.13
C ILE A 14 3.64 -1.05 4.43
N GLY A 15 2.56 -1.21 5.20
CA GLY A 15 1.80 -2.46 5.27
C GLY A 15 0.56 -2.39 4.37
N VAL A 16 0.04 -3.55 3.98
CA VAL A 16 -1.16 -3.67 3.15
C VAL A 16 -2.24 -4.49 3.86
N GLY A 17 -3.49 -4.01 3.81
CA GLY A 17 -4.68 -4.68 4.31
C GLY A 17 -5.19 -5.80 3.38
N ASP A 18 -6.14 -6.60 3.86
CA ASP A 18 -6.75 -7.66 3.06
C ASP A 18 -7.52 -7.12 1.85
N ASP A 19 -8.05 -5.90 2.00
CA ASP A 19 -8.76 -5.10 1.00
C ASP A 19 -7.81 -4.20 0.18
N GLY A 20 -6.49 -4.34 0.36
CA GLY A 20 -5.51 -3.55 -0.36
C GLY A 20 -5.29 -2.14 0.17
N HIS A 21 -5.91 -1.75 1.28
CA HIS A 21 -5.62 -0.44 1.86
C HIS A 21 -4.16 -0.34 2.28
N PHE A 22 -3.60 0.86 2.15
CA PHE A 22 -2.28 1.20 2.71
C PHE A 22 -2.35 2.59 3.34
N GLY A 23 -1.63 2.80 4.45
CA GLY A 23 -1.91 3.94 5.32
C GLY A 23 -3.36 3.91 5.80
N SER A 24 -4.15 4.93 5.48
CA SER A 24 -5.62 4.91 5.64
C SER A 24 -6.32 5.21 4.31
N LEU A 25 -5.75 4.77 3.19
CA LEU A 25 -6.31 4.89 1.86
C LEU A 25 -7.05 3.59 1.53
N TYR A 26 -8.37 3.59 1.63
CA TYR A 26 -9.22 2.39 1.49
C TYR A 26 -9.87 2.29 0.10
N PRO A 27 -10.34 1.11 -0.32
CA PRO A 27 -11.16 0.98 -1.53
C PRO A 27 -12.41 1.85 -1.50
N GLY A 28 -12.80 2.38 -2.66
CA GLY A 28 -14.03 3.18 -2.85
C GLY A 28 -14.04 4.52 -2.10
N ARG A 29 -12.88 5.01 -1.67
CA ARG A 29 -12.71 6.25 -0.91
C ARG A 29 -12.00 7.30 -1.75
N GLU A 30 -12.44 8.55 -1.68
CA GLU A 30 -11.91 9.65 -2.51
C GLU A 30 -10.44 9.96 -2.23
N GLU A 31 -9.96 9.65 -1.01
CA GLU A 31 -8.61 9.98 -0.57
C GLU A 31 -7.52 9.27 -1.40
N ILE A 32 -7.81 8.12 -2.05
CA ILE A 32 -6.86 7.46 -2.97
C ILE A 32 -6.66 8.21 -4.28
N ALA A 33 -7.62 9.06 -4.65
CA ALA A 33 -7.61 9.88 -5.85
C ALA A 33 -7.40 11.38 -5.52
N ASP A 34 -6.87 11.70 -4.33
CA ASP A 34 -6.61 13.10 -3.95
C ASP A 34 -5.54 13.73 -4.86
N GLU A 35 -5.95 14.78 -5.57
CA GLU A 35 -5.09 15.61 -6.42
C GLU A 35 -4.89 17.02 -5.83
N SER A 36 -5.29 17.24 -4.57
CA SER A 36 -5.32 18.57 -3.99
C SER A 36 -3.93 19.12 -3.63
N GLY A 37 -2.87 18.33 -3.78
CA GLY A 37 -1.51 18.67 -3.36
C GLY A 37 -1.29 18.66 -1.83
N ARG A 38 -2.28 18.24 -1.03
CA ARG A 38 -2.12 18.13 0.43
C ARG A 38 -1.14 17.01 0.76
N TRP A 39 -0.32 17.20 1.78
CA TRP A 39 0.63 16.17 2.23
C TRP A 39 -0.05 15.14 3.13
N VAL A 40 -1.05 15.57 3.89
CA VAL A 40 -1.77 14.77 4.89
C VAL A 40 -3.27 14.96 4.68
N LEU A 41 -4.01 13.87 4.80
CA LEU A 41 -5.46 13.80 4.66
C LEU A 41 -6.09 13.28 5.95
N SER A 42 -7.26 13.80 6.30
CA SER A 42 -8.16 13.19 7.29
C SER A 42 -9.02 12.13 6.60
N VAL A 43 -9.20 10.98 7.26
CA VAL A 43 -9.95 9.85 6.72
C VAL A 43 -11.02 9.39 7.72
N GLU A 44 -12.27 9.58 7.34
CA GLU A 44 -13.49 9.28 8.12
C GLU A 44 -14.04 7.87 7.82
N LYS A 45 -13.17 6.84 7.87
CA LYS A 45 -13.55 5.43 7.62
C LYS A 45 -13.72 4.62 8.91
N LYS A 46 -12.97 4.95 9.95
CA LYS A 46 -12.98 4.28 11.26
C LYS A 46 -13.39 5.29 12.33
N SER A 47 -13.79 4.77 13.50
CA SER A 47 -14.02 5.58 14.70
C SER A 47 -13.02 5.16 15.78
N PRO A 48 -12.14 6.07 16.26
CA PRO A 48 -12.01 7.46 15.82
C PRO A 48 -11.44 7.59 14.39
N PRO A 49 -11.57 8.78 13.75
CA PRO A 49 -11.01 9.05 12.43
C PRO A 49 -9.49 8.93 12.43
N SER A 50 -8.94 8.69 11.25
CA SER A 50 -7.49 8.52 11.05
C SER A 50 -6.89 9.65 10.22
N ILE A 51 -5.58 9.82 10.31
CA ILE A 51 -4.80 10.67 9.41
C ILE A 51 -3.91 9.80 8.52
N THR A 52 -3.65 10.24 7.30
CA THR A 52 -2.76 9.53 6.38
C THR A 52 -1.97 10.49 5.51
N LEU A 53 -0.78 10.08 5.05
CA LEU A 53 -0.10 10.81 3.98
C LEU A 53 -0.90 10.62 2.69
N SER A 54 -0.99 11.66 1.87
CA SER A 54 -1.63 11.54 0.56
C SER A 54 -0.89 10.54 -0.34
N PRO A 55 -1.56 9.96 -1.34
CA PRO A 55 -0.90 9.12 -2.33
C PRO A 55 0.30 9.83 -2.96
N ALA A 56 0.14 11.10 -3.36
CA ALA A 56 1.20 11.90 -3.94
C ALA A 56 2.42 12.06 -3.01
N ALA A 57 2.19 12.34 -1.72
CA ALA A 57 3.27 12.50 -0.75
C ALA A 57 4.02 11.18 -0.48
N MET A 58 3.32 10.03 -0.41
CA MET A 58 3.98 8.73 -0.26
C MET A 58 4.77 8.35 -1.52
N LEU A 59 4.19 8.55 -2.71
CA LEU A 59 4.79 8.19 -4.00
C LEU A 59 5.97 9.08 -4.40
N ALA A 60 6.14 10.24 -3.77
CA ALA A 60 7.30 11.12 -3.95
C ALA A 60 8.56 10.64 -3.21
N SER A 61 8.48 9.58 -2.41
CA SER A 61 9.60 9.05 -1.63
C SER A 61 10.68 8.42 -2.51
N LYS A 62 11.95 8.52 -2.11
CA LYS A 62 13.07 7.90 -2.85
C LYS A 62 12.98 6.38 -2.86
N LYS A 63 12.49 5.79 -1.77
CA LYS A 63 12.28 4.35 -1.62
C LYS A 63 10.94 4.10 -0.93
N ILE A 64 10.22 3.12 -1.44
CA ILE A 64 8.99 2.61 -0.84
C ILE A 64 9.21 1.12 -0.61
N ILE A 65 9.00 0.67 0.62
CA ILE A 65 8.99 -0.76 0.95
C ILE A 65 7.59 -1.14 1.36
N VAL A 66 7.03 -2.13 0.67
CA VAL A 66 5.83 -2.83 1.14
C VAL A 66 6.30 -4.08 1.87
N ALA A 67 6.00 -4.18 3.17
CA ALA A 67 6.41 -5.30 4.00
C ALA A 67 5.19 -6.07 4.52
N SER A 68 5.24 -7.40 4.42
CA SER A 68 4.24 -8.30 4.98
C SER A 68 4.91 -9.59 5.44
N ALA A 69 4.75 -9.93 6.70
CA ALA A 69 5.32 -11.15 7.27
C ALA A 69 4.49 -11.62 8.47
N GLY A 70 4.65 -12.89 8.80
CA GLY A 70 4.04 -13.53 9.95
C GLY A 70 2.75 -14.27 9.60
N VAL A 71 2.48 -15.29 10.41
CA VAL A 71 1.27 -16.10 10.36
C VAL A 71 0.50 -15.95 11.67
N SER A 72 -0.81 -16.18 11.63
CA SER A 72 -1.68 -16.20 12.80
C SER A 72 -2.86 -17.15 12.57
N GLU A 73 -3.70 -17.37 13.59
CA GLU A 73 -4.95 -18.14 13.42
C GLU A 73 -5.85 -17.56 12.32
N LYS A 74 -5.89 -16.23 12.19
CA LYS A 74 -6.63 -15.54 11.12
C LYS A 74 -5.92 -15.65 9.76
N TYR A 75 -4.59 -15.66 9.76
CA TYR A 75 -3.75 -15.63 8.56
C TYR A 75 -2.71 -16.76 8.60
N PRO A 76 -3.12 -18.01 8.42
CA PRO A 76 -2.19 -19.15 8.53
C PRO A 76 -1.09 -19.13 7.45
N MET A 77 -1.33 -18.45 6.33
CA MET A 77 -0.36 -18.22 5.25
C MET A 77 0.02 -16.73 5.15
N GLY A 78 -0.08 -15.99 6.25
CA GLY A 78 0.02 -14.54 6.20
C GLY A 78 -1.07 -13.93 5.30
N LYS A 79 -0.82 -12.73 4.79
CA LYS A 79 -1.76 -12.04 3.89
C LYS A 79 -1.49 -12.35 2.42
N SER A 80 -1.21 -13.62 2.10
CA SER A 80 -0.76 -14.07 0.77
C SER A 80 -1.66 -13.63 -0.38
N ALA A 81 -2.98 -13.79 -0.23
CA ALA A 81 -3.96 -13.38 -1.25
C ALA A 81 -3.88 -11.87 -1.53
N ALA A 82 -3.85 -11.05 -0.48
CA ALA A 82 -3.73 -9.60 -0.64
C ALA A 82 -2.37 -9.19 -1.23
N MET A 83 -1.28 -9.89 -0.89
CA MET A 83 0.03 -9.61 -1.48
C MET A 83 0.08 -9.99 -2.95
N LYS A 84 -0.55 -11.11 -3.33
CA LYS A 84 -0.75 -11.48 -4.74
C LYS A 84 -1.50 -10.39 -5.49
N THR A 85 -2.64 -9.98 -4.98
CA THR A 85 -3.41 -8.90 -5.57
C THR A 85 -2.59 -7.61 -5.63
N ALA A 86 -1.86 -7.22 -4.58
CA ALA A 86 -1.02 -6.02 -4.59
C ALA A 86 0.06 -6.04 -5.69
N VAL A 87 0.63 -7.21 -6.00
CA VAL A 87 1.77 -7.34 -6.93
C VAL A 87 1.36 -7.64 -8.37
N GLU A 88 0.40 -8.53 -8.59
CA GLU A 88 0.09 -9.08 -9.92
C GLU A 88 -1.41 -9.18 -10.25
N GLY A 89 -2.30 -8.66 -9.39
CA GLY A 89 -3.75 -8.66 -9.64
C GLY A 89 -4.22 -7.70 -10.75
N PRO A 90 -5.37 -7.94 -11.41
CA PRO A 90 -5.90 -7.07 -12.47
C PRO A 90 -6.59 -5.78 -11.97
N GLU A 91 -6.74 -5.60 -10.66
CA GLU A 91 -7.57 -4.57 -10.02
C GLU A 91 -7.02 -3.15 -10.22
N GLY A 92 -7.94 -2.18 -10.23
CA GLY A 92 -7.60 -0.75 -10.25
C GLY A 92 -7.47 -0.15 -8.84
N PRO A 93 -6.90 1.06 -8.71
CA PRO A 93 -6.69 1.74 -7.42
C PRO A 93 -7.95 1.98 -6.59
N SER A 94 -9.10 2.12 -7.24
CA SER A 94 -10.38 2.29 -6.54
C SER A 94 -10.85 1.00 -5.85
N ASP A 95 -10.50 -0.16 -6.41
CA ASP A 95 -10.92 -1.48 -5.90
C ASP A 95 -9.86 -2.07 -4.96
N PHE A 96 -8.57 -1.86 -5.26
CA PHE A 96 -7.45 -2.32 -4.45
C PHE A 96 -6.33 -1.26 -4.41
N PRO A 97 -6.35 -0.31 -3.47
CA PRO A 97 -5.46 0.86 -3.46
C PRO A 97 -3.97 0.54 -3.64
N ALA A 98 -3.46 -0.51 -3.00
CA ALA A 98 -2.03 -0.84 -3.03
C ALA A 98 -1.48 -1.14 -4.43
N VAL A 99 -2.31 -1.34 -5.46
CA VAL A 99 -1.83 -1.48 -6.85
C VAL A 99 -1.09 -0.25 -7.35
N VAL A 100 -1.33 0.94 -6.79
CA VAL A 100 -0.60 2.18 -7.13
C VAL A 100 0.89 2.13 -6.77
N LEU A 101 1.28 1.20 -5.91
CA LEU A 101 2.66 1.00 -5.47
C LEU A 101 3.49 0.15 -6.44
N ARG A 102 2.83 -0.51 -7.40
CA ARG A 102 3.50 -1.36 -8.40
C ARG A 102 4.48 -0.54 -9.24
N GLY A 103 5.64 -1.13 -9.51
CA GLY A 103 6.72 -0.46 -10.26
C GLY A 103 7.44 0.66 -9.50
N LYS A 104 6.98 1.02 -8.28
CA LYS A 104 7.63 2.03 -7.43
C LYS A 104 8.15 1.46 -6.11
N ALA A 105 7.46 0.45 -5.56
CA ALA A 105 7.83 -0.18 -4.31
C ALA A 105 8.73 -1.41 -4.51
N THR A 106 9.60 -1.64 -3.53
CA THR A 106 10.21 -2.94 -3.27
C THR A 106 9.31 -3.72 -2.33
N TYR A 107 8.96 -4.95 -2.68
CA TYR A 107 8.12 -5.82 -1.87
C TYR A 107 9.00 -6.79 -1.06
N LEU A 108 8.84 -6.78 0.26
CA LEU A 108 9.59 -7.62 1.20
C LEU A 108 8.62 -8.52 1.97
N PHE A 109 8.54 -9.77 1.54
CA PHE A 109 7.62 -10.76 2.10
C PHE A 109 8.36 -11.96 2.68
N ASP A 110 7.79 -12.56 3.72
CA ASP A 110 8.20 -13.90 4.14
C ASP A 110 7.58 -14.98 3.23
N ALA A 111 8.02 -16.22 3.40
CA ALA A 111 7.54 -17.32 2.55
C ALA A 111 6.01 -17.53 2.61
N PRO A 112 5.35 -17.45 3.78
CA PRO A 112 3.88 -17.43 3.86
C PRO A 112 3.26 -16.28 3.06
N ALA A 113 3.62 -15.02 3.32
CA ALA A 113 3.00 -13.89 2.63
C ALA A 113 3.27 -13.88 1.10
N ALA A 114 4.33 -14.56 0.64
CA ALA A 114 4.62 -14.75 -0.77
C ALA A 114 3.97 -16.00 -1.40
N SER A 115 3.27 -16.84 -0.61
CA SER A 115 2.92 -18.22 -0.99
C SER A 115 1.94 -18.34 -2.15
N GLU A 116 1.29 -17.25 -2.55
CA GLU A 116 0.33 -17.22 -3.66
C GLU A 116 0.84 -16.49 -4.92
N LEU A 117 1.98 -15.81 -4.85
CA LEU A 117 2.59 -15.09 -5.97
C LEU A 117 3.01 -16.04 -7.10
N SER A 118 2.92 -15.65 -8.36
CA SER A 118 3.50 -16.44 -9.45
C SER A 118 5.01 -16.64 -9.26
N ALA A 119 5.55 -17.75 -9.78
CA ALA A 119 6.95 -18.13 -9.61
C ALA A 119 7.95 -17.03 -10.02
N GLY A 120 7.60 -16.19 -11.01
CA GLY A 120 8.44 -15.07 -11.46
C GLY A 120 8.71 -13.98 -10.41
N TYR A 121 7.92 -13.93 -9.33
CA TYR A 121 8.04 -12.93 -8.26
C TYR A 121 8.71 -13.46 -6.99
N ARG A 122 8.90 -14.77 -6.87
CA ARG A 122 9.56 -15.40 -5.71
C ARG A 122 11.04 -15.57 -6.06
N ARG A 123 11.89 -14.64 -5.59
CA ARG A 123 13.35 -14.70 -5.77
C ARG A 123 14.04 -14.95 -4.44
#